data_AF-A0A349PTV8-F1
#
_entry.id   AF-A0A349PTV8-F1
#
_cell.length_a   1.000
_cell.length_b   1.000
_cell.length_c   1.000
_cell.angle_alpha   90.00
_cell.angle_beta   90.00
_cell.angle_gamma   90.00
#
_symmetry.space_group_name_H-M   'P 1'
#
loop_
_entity.id
_entity.type
_entity.pdbx_description
1 polymer ?
#
loop_
_entity_poly.entity_id
_entity_poly.type
_entity_poly.pdbx_seq_one_letter_code
_entity_poly.pdbx_strand_id
1 'polypeptide(L)'
;IEEMKREAGSSTPDIVPVQVSQEAIDSGDSAPTIRFVNSLIERAFSERASDIHLEPQDGEMVVRMRIDGLLRRVLTVPSELQSTVISRLKIMGGMNIAEHIAASLTLRGWSPRRSVWS
;
A
#
# COMPACT_ATOMS: atom_id res chain seq x y z
N ILE A 1 -23.89 -23.49 38.40
CA ILE A 1 -23.85 -22.07 38.02
C ILE A 1 -22.48 -21.85 37.39
N GLU A 2 -22.18 -22.53 36.29
CA GLU A 2 -22.70 -22.25 34.94
C GLU A 2 -22.27 -20.85 34.48
N GLU A 3 -21.50 -20.84 33.40
CA GLU A 3 -21.33 -19.75 32.44
C GLU A 3 -20.69 -18.43 32.90
N MET A 4 -19.60 -18.07 32.23
CA MET A 4 -19.59 -16.94 31.29
C MET A 4 -18.26 -16.96 30.52
N LYS A 5 -18.26 -17.79 29.48
CA LYS A 5 -17.34 -17.73 28.34
C LYS A 5 -17.50 -16.35 27.69
N ARG A 6 -16.58 -15.42 27.93
CA ARG A 6 -16.46 -14.22 27.10
C ARG A 6 -15.48 -14.53 25.98
N GLU A 7 -16.07 -14.76 24.82
CA GLU A 7 -15.42 -14.91 23.54
C GLU A 7 -14.64 -13.63 23.22
N ALA A 8 -13.33 -13.66 23.37
CA ALA A 8 -12.47 -12.72 22.67
C ALA A 8 -12.48 -13.14 21.21
N GLY A 9 -13.44 -12.61 20.45
CA GLY A 9 -13.48 -12.73 19.01
C GLY A 9 -12.15 -12.25 18.44
N SER A 10 -11.35 -13.21 17.97
CA SER A 10 -10.19 -12.96 17.14
C SER A 10 -10.72 -12.48 15.79
N SER A 11 -11.00 -11.18 15.71
CA SER A 11 -11.33 -10.52 14.45
C SER A 11 -10.03 -10.31 13.68
N THR A 12 -9.45 -11.38 13.14
CA THR A 12 -8.64 -11.24 11.92
C THR A 12 -9.61 -10.74 10.85
N PRO A 13 -9.54 -9.47 10.40
CA PRO A 13 -10.38 -9.06 9.28
C PRO A 13 -9.98 -9.93 8.09
N ASP A 14 -10.95 -10.27 7.24
CA ASP A 14 -10.74 -10.99 5.98
C ASP A 14 -9.76 -10.22 5.09
N ILE A 15 -8.47 -10.41 5.31
CA ILE A 15 -7.40 -9.92 4.45
C ILE A 15 -7.43 -10.87 3.25
N VAL A 16 -8.11 -10.45 2.18
CA VAL A 16 -7.98 -11.12 0.88
C VAL A 16 -6.69 -10.62 0.24
N PRO A 17 -5.63 -11.44 0.16
CA PRO A 17 -4.49 -11.08 -0.66
C PRO A 17 -4.95 -11.00 -2.11
N VAL A 18 -4.76 -9.84 -2.75
CA VAL A 18 -5.01 -9.74 -4.18
C VAL A 18 -3.95 -10.59 -4.87
N GLN A 19 -4.38 -11.67 -5.52
CA GLN A 19 -3.55 -12.53 -6.34
C GLN A 19 -3.22 -11.76 -7.64
N VAL A 20 -2.22 -10.88 -7.59
CA VAL A 20 -1.60 -10.37 -8.83
C VAL A 20 -0.75 -11.52 -9.36
N SER A 21 -1.10 -12.08 -10.51
CA SER A 21 -0.36 -13.20 -11.11
C SER A 21 1.13 -12.86 -11.25
N GLN A 22 2.02 -13.73 -10.78
CA GLN A 22 3.49 -13.51 -10.80
C GLN A 22 4.03 -13.15 -12.20
N GLU A 23 3.38 -13.64 -13.26
CA GLU A 23 3.69 -13.42 -14.67
C GLU A 23 3.62 -11.93 -15.08
N ALA A 24 2.72 -11.17 -14.44
CA ALA A 24 2.56 -9.74 -14.63
C ALA A 24 3.72 -8.93 -14.03
N ILE A 25 4.41 -9.50 -13.04
CA ILE A 25 5.43 -8.84 -12.23
C ILE A 25 6.78 -8.87 -12.97
N ASP A 26 7.11 -9.99 -13.63
CA ASP A 26 8.39 -10.16 -14.34
C ASP A 26 8.48 -9.42 -15.67
N SER A 27 7.33 -9.02 -16.25
CA SER A 27 7.30 -8.44 -17.60
C SER A 27 7.59 -6.92 -17.64
N GLY A 28 7.73 -6.26 -16.48
CA GLY A 28 7.78 -4.78 -16.42
C GLY A 28 6.55 -4.11 -17.05
N ASP A 29 5.49 -4.90 -17.28
CA ASP A 29 4.33 -4.46 -18.03
C ASP A 29 3.53 -3.53 -17.13
N SER A 30 3.29 -2.31 -17.61
CA SER A 30 2.46 -1.35 -16.88
C SER A 30 0.99 -1.81 -16.87
N ALA A 31 0.59 -2.70 -17.78
CA ALA A 31 -0.81 -3.09 -17.96
C ALA A 31 -1.46 -3.76 -16.72
N PRO A 32 -0.82 -4.71 -16.02
CA PRO A 32 -1.38 -5.33 -14.81
C PRO A 32 -1.54 -4.34 -13.66
N THR A 33 -0.56 -3.45 -13.45
CA THR A 33 -0.65 -2.43 -12.40
C THR A 33 -1.71 -1.38 -12.72
N ILE A 34 -1.84 -0.98 -14.00
CA ILE A 34 -2.92 -0.08 -14.44
C ILE A 34 -4.29 -0.71 -14.16
N ARG A 35 -4.50 -1.98 -14.53
CA ARG A 35 -5.75 -2.70 -14.26
C ARG A 35 -6.03 -2.78 -12.77
N PHE A 36 -5.03 -3.12 -11.97
CA PHE A 36 -5.17 -3.17 -10.51
C PHE A 36 -5.61 -1.83 -9.92
N VAL A 37 -4.93 -0.73 -10.28
CA VAL A 37 -5.28 0.61 -9.78
C VAL A 37 -6.69 1.02 -10.21
N ASN A 38 -7.07 0.76 -11.46
CA ASN A 38 -8.43 1.04 -11.94
C ASN A 38 -9.47 0.24 -11.15
N SER A 39 -9.28 -1.07 -10.99
CA SER A 39 -10.20 -1.91 -10.21
C SER A 39 -10.27 -1.50 -8.74
N LEU A 40 -9.17 -1.01 -8.16
CA LEU A 40 -9.17 -0.46 -6.80
C LEU A 40 -10.06 0.78 -6.69
N ILE A 41 -9.98 1.69 -7.66
CA ILE A 41 -10.80 2.90 -7.72
C ILE A 41 -12.28 2.55 -7.97
N GLU A 42 -12.55 1.63 -8.89
CA GLU A 42 -13.91 1.11 -9.17
C GLU A 42 -14.54 0.48 -7.92
N ARG A 43 -13.75 -0.29 -7.17
CA ARG A 43 -14.19 -0.86 -5.90
C ARG A 43 -14.51 0.21 -4.88
N ALA A 44 -13.62 1.19 -4.70
CA ALA A 44 -13.86 2.30 -3.78
C ALA A 44 -15.14 3.06 -4.13
N PHE A 45 -15.38 3.31 -5.42
CA PHE A 45 -16.61 3.93 -5.89
C PHE A 45 -17.84 3.07 -5.60
N SER A 46 -17.77 1.77 -5.89
CA SER A 46 -18.86 0.81 -5.66
C SER A 46 -19.22 0.66 -4.18
N GLU A 47 -18.21 0.66 -3.31
CA GLU A 47 -18.35 0.61 -1.85
C GLU A 47 -18.66 2.00 -1.24
N ARG A 48 -18.81 3.05 -2.06
CA ARG A 48 -19.05 4.43 -1.62
C ARG A 48 -18.02 4.93 -0.60
N ALA A 49 -16.76 4.54 -0.78
CA ALA A 49 -15.68 5.00 0.06
C ALA A 49 -15.42 6.50 -0.16
N SER A 50 -15.25 7.26 0.92
CA SER A 50 -14.87 8.67 0.86
C SER A 50 -13.39 8.88 0.61
N ASP A 51 -12.56 7.97 1.14
CA ASP A 51 -11.10 8.05 1.08
C ASP A 51 -10.52 6.68 0.78
N ILE A 52 -9.48 6.64 -0.07
CA ILE A 52 -8.61 5.49 -0.26
C ILE A 52 -7.25 5.83 0.34
N HIS A 53 -6.84 5.06 1.34
CA HIS A 53 -5.56 5.17 2.00
C HIS A 53 -4.63 4.09 1.47
N LEU A 54 -3.51 4.49 0.88
CA LEU A 54 -2.42 3.60 0.46
C LEU A 54 -1.24 3.84 1.40
N GLU A 55 -0.90 2.83 2.18
CA GLU A 55 0.11 2.93 3.25
C GLU A 55 1.26 1.96 2.97
N PRO A 56 2.33 2.43 2.32
CA PRO A 56 3.54 1.66 2.15
C PRO A 56 4.14 1.34 3.52
N GLN A 57 4.42 0.08 3.78
CA GLN A 57 5.11 -0.41 4.97
C GLN A 57 6.28 -1.31 4.55
N ASP A 58 7.12 -1.67 5.52
CA ASP A 58 8.21 -2.62 5.30
C ASP A 58 7.62 -4.01 5.02
N GLY A 59 7.75 -4.47 3.77
CA GLY A 59 7.31 -5.79 3.30
C GLY A 59 5.98 -5.82 2.54
N GLU A 60 5.07 -4.89 2.80
CA GLU A 60 3.80 -4.79 2.06
C GLU A 60 3.21 -3.37 2.13
N MET A 61 2.37 -3.01 1.16
CA MET A 61 1.55 -1.82 1.25
C MET A 61 0.15 -2.22 1.68
N VAL A 62 -0.32 -1.60 2.75
CA VAL A 62 -1.67 -1.80 3.25
C VAL A 62 -2.60 -0.81 2.56
N VAL A 63 -3.72 -1.30 2.01
CA VAL A 63 -4.75 -0.45 1.43
C VAL A 63 -5.97 -0.45 2.34
N ARG A 64 -6.37 0.75 2.78
CA ARG A 64 -7.55 0.98 3.60
C ARG A 64 -8.53 1.88 2.86
N MET A 65 -9.81 1.73 3.13
CA MET A 65 -10.86 2.61 2.60
C MET A 65 -11.71 3.12 3.75
N ARG A 66 -12.08 4.40 3.70
CA ARG A 66 -13.08 4.96 4.61
C ARG A 66 -14.47 4.74 4.02
N ILE A 67 -15.21 3.80 4.59
CA ILE A 67 -16.57 3.43 4.15
C ILE A 67 -17.52 3.72 5.29
N ASP A 68 -18.54 4.54 5.03
CA ASP A 68 -19.50 4.99 6.05
C ASP A 68 -18.82 5.59 7.30
N GLY A 69 -17.74 6.33 7.08
CA GLY A 69 -16.93 6.96 8.14
C GLY A 69 -15.93 6.03 8.83
N LEU A 70 -16.02 4.72 8.62
CA LEU A 70 -15.14 3.72 9.24
C LEU A 70 -13.97 3.38 8.32
N LEU A 71 -12.75 3.43 8.86
CA LEU A 71 -11.55 3.06 8.12
C LEU A 71 -11.37 1.53 8.18
N ARG A 72 -11.43 0.87 7.03
CA ARG A 72 -11.36 -0.60 6.90
C ARG A 72 -10.16 -1.00 6.08
N ARG A 73 -9.41 -2.02 6.50
CA ARG A 73 -8.37 -2.65 5.68
C ARG A 73 -9.05 -3.51 4.62
N VAL A 74 -8.73 -3.29 3.34
CA VAL A 74 -9.41 -3.93 2.21
C VAL A 74 -8.54 -4.98 1.56
N LEU A 75 -7.26 -4.69 1.38
CA LEU A 75 -6.28 -5.59 0.78
C LEU A 75 -4.85 -5.16 1.15
N THR A 76 -3.90 -6.03 0.84
CA THR A 76 -2.47 -5.70 0.85
C THR A 76 -1.87 -5.88 -0.53
N VAL A 77 -0.81 -5.13 -0.81
CA VAL A 77 -0.05 -5.15 -2.05
C VAL A 77 1.37 -5.56 -1.72
N PRO A 78 1.94 -6.57 -2.41
CA PRO A 78 3.32 -7.01 -2.19
C PRO A 78 4.35 -5.87 -2.33
N SER A 79 5.48 -5.98 -1.62
CA SER A 79 6.57 -4.99 -1.65
C SER A 79 7.04 -4.63 -3.04
N GLU A 80 7.08 -5.61 -3.94
CA GLU A 80 7.62 -5.50 -5.30
C GLU A 80 6.78 -4.55 -6.17
N LEU A 81 5.49 -4.43 -5.86
CA LEU A 81 4.54 -3.63 -6.64
C LEU A 81 4.32 -2.23 -6.07
N GLN A 82 4.89 -1.92 -4.89
CA GLN A 82 4.58 -0.67 -4.20
C GLN A 82 4.96 0.57 -5.02
N SER A 83 6.19 0.60 -5.53
CA SER A 83 6.71 1.72 -6.31
C SER A 83 5.93 1.93 -7.60
N THR A 84 5.54 0.84 -8.28
CA THR A 84 4.76 0.87 -9.52
C THR A 84 3.35 1.41 -9.28
N VAL A 85 2.68 0.98 -8.20
CA VAL A 85 1.35 1.49 -7.81
C VAL A 85 1.41 2.98 -7.49
N ILE A 86 2.38 3.41 -6.67
CA ILE A 86 2.57 4.83 -6.32
C ILE A 86 2.83 5.66 -7.58
N SER A 87 3.70 5.19 -8.47
CA SER A 87 4.03 5.89 -9.71
C SER A 87 2.81 6.04 -10.62
N ARG A 88 1.98 4.99 -10.74
CA ARG A 88 0.75 5.04 -11.52
C ARG A 88 -0.23 6.08 -10.97
N LEU A 89 -0.40 6.14 -9.66
CA LEU A 89 -1.25 7.14 -9.01
C LEU A 89 -0.72 8.56 -9.16
N LYS A 90 0.61 8.74 -9.07
CA LYS A 90 1.26 10.03 -9.36
C LYS A 90 0.96 10.50 -10.79
N ILE A 91 1.10 9.62 -11.79
CA ILE A 91 0.76 9.91 -13.19
C ILE A 91 -0.72 10.32 -13.32
N MET A 92 -1.64 9.54 -12.74
CA MET A 92 -3.08 9.82 -12.81
C MET A 92 -3.45 11.14 -12.15
N GLY A 93 -2.74 11.52 -11.08
CA GLY A 93 -2.90 12.80 -10.41
C GLY A 93 -2.15 13.98 -11.04
N GLY A 94 -1.45 13.78 -12.16
CA GLY A 94 -0.63 14.83 -12.78
C GLY A 94 0.56 15.29 -11.93
N MET A 95 1.03 14.46 -11.00
CA MET A 95 2.13 14.75 -10.08
C MET A 95 3.49 14.42 -10.70
N ASN A 96 4.56 15.05 -10.18
CA ASN A 96 5.92 14.72 -10.56
C ASN A 96 6.33 13.33 -10.05
N ILE A 97 6.82 12.49 -10.95
CA ILE A 97 7.21 11.09 -10.68
C ILE A 97 8.65 11.01 -10.16
N ALA A 98 9.52 11.94 -10.57
CA ALA A 98 10.94 11.94 -10.24
C ALA A 98 11.22 12.22 -8.75
N GLU A 99 10.25 12.80 -8.03
CA GLU A 99 10.38 13.08 -6.61
C GLU A 99 10.11 11.82 -5.77
N HIS A 100 11.19 11.29 -5.17
CA HIS A 100 11.16 10.22 -4.19
C HIS A 100 11.19 10.83 -2.78
N ILE A 101 10.03 11.08 -2.18
CA ILE A 101 9.97 11.42 -0.76
C ILE A 101 10.09 10.12 0.02
N ALA A 102 11.30 9.80 0.45
CA ALA A 102 11.55 8.76 1.44
C ALA A 102 10.82 9.16 2.73
N ALA A 103 9.68 8.51 3.01
CA ALA A 103 9.08 8.57 4.32
C ALA A 103 10.01 7.84 5.31
N SER A 104 10.53 8.59 6.28
CA SER A 104 11.32 8.11 7.43
C SER A 104 12.68 7.46 7.12
N LEU A 105 13.67 8.28 6.79
CA LEU A 105 15.07 7.98 7.10
C LEU A 105 15.36 8.41 8.55
N THR A 106 15.32 7.44 9.48
CA THR A 106 15.96 7.62 10.79
C THR A 106 17.46 7.53 10.60
N LEU A 107 18.11 8.65 10.22
CA LEU A 107 19.56 8.76 10.25
C LEU A 107 20.01 9.26 11.64
N ARG A 108 20.10 8.35 12.62
CA ARG A 108 21.13 8.49 13.66
C ARG A 108 22.41 7.86 13.11
N GLY A 109 23.37 8.70 12.70
CA GLY A 109 24.76 8.24 12.59
C GLY A 109 25.59 8.67 11.37
N TRP A 110 25.15 9.59 10.52
CA TRP A 110 26.06 10.12 9.49
C TRP A 110 26.88 11.29 10.04
N SER A 111 28.20 11.07 10.22
CA SER A 111 29.18 12.10 10.55
C SER A 111 30.15 12.29 9.38
N PRO A 112 30.15 13.44 8.68
CA PRO A 112 31.11 13.71 7.62
C PRO A 112 32.40 14.26 8.23
N ARG A 113 33.45 13.42 8.32
CA ARG A 113 34.81 13.90 8.60
C ARG A 113 35.81 13.43 7.53
N ARG A 114 36.08 14.38 6.63
CA ARG A 114 37.37 14.84 6.06
C ARG A 114 38.27 13.84 5.30
N SER A 115 38.55 14.21 4.02
CA SER A 115 39.84 14.27 3.29
C SER A 115 40.82 13.08 3.40
N VAL A 116 41.48 12.61 2.34
CA VAL A 116 42.46 13.31 1.49
C VAL A 116 42.69 12.45 0.24
N TRP A 117 42.72 13.05 -0.96
CA TRP A 117 43.39 12.45 -2.13
C TRP A 117 44.84 12.91 -2.13
N SER A 118 45.77 11.95 -2.18
CA SER A 118 47.11 12.08 -2.75
C SER A 118 47.40 10.82 -3.55
#